data_AF-K0YMS9-F1
#
_entry.id   AF-K0YMS9-F1
#
_cell.length_a   1.000
_cell.length_b   1.000
_cell.length_c   1.000
_cell.angle_alpha   90.00
_cell.angle_beta   90.00
_cell.angle_gamma   90.00
#
_symmetry.space_group_name_H-M   'P 1'
#
loop_
_entity.id
_entity.type
_entity.pdbx_description
1 polymer ?
#
loop_
_entity_poly.entity_id
_entity_poly.type
_entity_poly.pdbx_seq_one_letter_code
_entity_poly.pdbx_strand_id
1 'polypeptide(L)'
;MGASNKPLFSIMGDSISTYAGCNPEGYDVFYEGERKAATGVCSVSDTWWARIIDLLGGRLLSNASFSGSMVEGAGFPAGDSQERVEALGGNGLAPDTIVVFMGINDYGWGGAKAQAAAGARAVPAQSRREESERRVAGRAEKGAIEGFAKAYSSMLSRIRERYPEADVWCCTLCPGRVAGKNVPTFAWKLRGVPLESYNDAIRSAAAEHGCALVDFAAYGLDYDAIDGTHPTKAGMKQLAAMAVGSMASQRGFASREAALLEDAYKGFSLRSRNWCEKNDCIDCAYAKATGNAWYLVCENEEGSGF
;
A
#
# COMPACT_ATOMS: atom_id res chain seq x y z
N MET A 1 -9.19 3.90 -38.77
CA MET A 1 -9.22 4.71 -37.53
C MET A 1 -8.46 3.91 -36.49
N GLY A 2 -7.20 4.27 -36.22
CA GLY A 2 -6.31 3.45 -35.40
C GLY A 2 -6.84 3.30 -33.98
N ALA A 3 -6.92 2.07 -33.48
CA ALA A 3 -7.12 1.83 -32.05
C ALA A 3 -6.04 2.63 -31.31
N SER A 4 -6.44 3.55 -30.43
CA SER A 4 -5.48 4.33 -29.66
C SER A 4 -4.62 3.36 -28.85
N ASN A 5 -3.32 3.28 -29.15
CA ASN A 5 -2.40 2.39 -28.45
C ASN A 5 -2.06 3.01 -27.08
N LYS A 6 -3.07 3.05 -26.19
CA LYS A 6 -2.92 3.58 -24.83
C LYS A 6 -2.01 2.66 -24.01
N PRO A 7 -1.06 3.20 -23.23
CA PRO A 7 -0.19 2.40 -22.39
C PRO A 7 -0.99 1.51 -21.41
N LEU A 8 -0.51 0.30 -21.21
CA LEU A 8 -1.09 -0.73 -20.36
C LEU A 8 -0.52 -0.65 -18.95
N PHE A 9 -1.40 -0.40 -17.99
CA PHE A 9 -1.02 -0.32 -16.59
C PHE A 9 -1.47 -1.56 -15.85
N SER A 10 -0.57 -2.13 -15.05
CA SER A 10 -0.92 -3.14 -14.07
C SER A 10 -0.54 -2.71 -12.65
N ILE A 11 -1.34 -3.13 -11.68
CA ILE A 11 -1.16 -2.76 -10.26
C ILE A 11 -0.80 -4.02 -9.47
N MET A 12 0.33 -3.98 -8.76
CA MET A 12 0.72 -4.95 -7.74
C MET A 12 0.46 -4.32 -6.38
N GLY A 13 -0.56 -4.79 -5.64
CA GLY A 13 -0.98 -4.08 -4.44
C GLY A 13 -1.57 -4.93 -3.32
N ASP A 14 -1.96 -4.26 -2.24
CA ASP A 14 -2.73 -4.85 -1.15
C ASP A 14 -4.16 -4.28 -1.11
N SER A 15 -4.81 -4.29 0.06
CA SER A 15 -6.19 -3.82 0.25
C SER A 15 -6.42 -2.41 -0.25
N ILE A 16 -5.44 -1.51 -0.10
CA ILE A 16 -5.50 -0.10 -0.54
C ILE A 16 -5.80 0.01 -2.05
N SER A 17 -5.40 -0.98 -2.82
CA SER A 17 -5.44 -0.98 -4.28
C SER A 17 -6.52 -1.89 -4.88
N THR A 18 -7.32 -2.57 -4.05
CA THR A 18 -8.41 -3.44 -4.53
C THR A 18 -9.65 -2.66 -4.94
N TYR A 19 -10.51 -3.24 -5.78
CA TYR A 19 -11.88 -2.76 -6.00
C TYR A 19 -12.75 -3.86 -6.63
N ALA A 20 -13.95 -4.08 -6.11
CA ALA A 20 -14.81 -5.17 -6.57
C ALA A 20 -15.08 -5.10 -8.08
N GLY A 21 -14.78 -6.20 -8.78
CA GLY A 21 -14.90 -6.31 -10.24
C GLY A 21 -13.66 -5.90 -11.03
N CYS A 22 -12.56 -5.54 -10.37
CA CYS A 22 -11.30 -5.15 -11.03
C CYS A 22 -10.12 -6.07 -10.75
N ASN A 23 -10.24 -6.98 -9.77
CA ASN A 23 -9.19 -7.92 -9.38
C ASN A 23 -9.41 -9.31 -10.02
N PRO A 24 -8.36 -10.16 -10.14
CA PRO A 24 -8.53 -11.54 -10.57
C PRO A 24 -9.53 -12.32 -9.72
N GLU A 25 -10.16 -13.33 -10.31
CA GLU A 25 -11.11 -14.19 -9.61
C GLU A 25 -10.45 -14.87 -8.39
N GLY A 26 -11.17 -14.90 -7.26
CA GLY A 26 -10.67 -15.49 -6.01
C GLY A 26 -9.73 -14.60 -5.19
N TYR A 27 -9.42 -13.38 -5.64
CA TYR A 27 -8.63 -12.43 -4.85
C TYR A 27 -9.52 -11.71 -3.84
N ASP A 28 -9.07 -11.62 -2.58
CA ASP A 28 -9.81 -10.90 -1.55
C ASP A 28 -9.82 -9.39 -1.86
N VAL A 29 -10.99 -8.76 -1.69
CA VAL A 29 -11.22 -7.35 -2.03
C VAL A 29 -11.65 -6.56 -0.78
N PHE A 30 -11.07 -5.37 -0.60
CA PHE A 30 -11.48 -4.47 0.47
C PHE A 30 -12.66 -3.60 0.03
N TYR A 31 -12.57 -2.92 -1.12
CA TYR A 31 -13.62 -2.00 -1.58
C TYR A 31 -14.77 -2.75 -2.27
N GLU A 32 -15.62 -3.37 -1.44
CA GLU A 32 -16.81 -4.12 -1.81
C GLU A 32 -17.95 -3.91 -0.81
N GLY A 33 -19.20 -4.17 -1.23
CA GLY A 33 -20.38 -4.08 -0.37
C GLY A 33 -20.47 -2.77 0.42
N GLU A 34 -20.70 -2.87 1.73
CA GLU A 34 -20.85 -1.73 2.64
C GLU A 34 -19.57 -0.89 2.79
N ARG A 35 -18.38 -1.46 2.54
CA ARG A 35 -17.11 -0.71 2.65
C ARG A 35 -16.99 0.37 1.59
N LYS A 36 -17.63 0.21 0.42
CA LYS A 36 -17.73 1.27 -0.59
C LYS A 36 -18.47 2.50 -0.03
N ALA A 37 -19.60 2.27 0.63
CA ALA A 37 -20.37 3.33 1.26
C ALA A 37 -19.61 3.96 2.45
N ALA A 38 -18.99 3.14 3.30
CA ALA A 38 -18.24 3.61 4.47
C ALA A 38 -17.02 4.48 4.11
N THR A 39 -16.35 4.18 3.00
CA THR A 39 -15.17 4.94 2.52
C THR A 39 -15.53 6.06 1.54
N GLY A 40 -16.77 6.05 1.01
CA GLY A 40 -17.19 6.90 -0.10
C GLY A 40 -16.58 6.54 -1.46
N VAL A 41 -15.79 5.46 -1.55
CA VAL A 41 -15.20 4.95 -2.81
C VAL A 41 -16.25 4.09 -3.52
N CYS A 42 -17.16 4.75 -4.24
CA CYS A 42 -18.36 4.13 -4.81
C CYS A 42 -18.20 3.72 -6.28
N SER A 43 -17.13 4.14 -6.94
CA SER A 43 -16.85 3.83 -8.35
C SER A 43 -15.38 3.49 -8.57
N VAL A 44 -15.08 2.79 -9.67
CA VAL A 44 -13.69 2.50 -10.07
C VAL A 44 -12.89 3.79 -10.24
N SER A 45 -13.49 4.83 -10.82
CA SER A 45 -12.87 6.15 -11.01
C SER A 45 -12.55 6.88 -9.70
N ASP A 46 -13.05 6.41 -8.56
CA ASP A 46 -12.68 6.96 -7.25
C ASP A 46 -11.35 6.40 -6.75
N THR A 47 -10.85 5.28 -7.27
CA THR A 47 -9.61 4.64 -6.78
C THR A 47 -8.37 5.42 -7.22
N TRP A 48 -7.32 5.39 -6.40
CA TRP A 48 -6.08 6.10 -6.70
C TRP A 48 -5.48 5.62 -8.03
N TRP A 49 -5.46 4.29 -8.25
CA TRP A 49 -4.88 3.69 -9.43
C TRP A 49 -5.68 3.98 -10.71
N ALA A 50 -7.01 4.02 -10.66
CA ALA A 50 -7.78 4.37 -11.86
C ALA A 50 -7.55 5.84 -12.23
N ARG A 51 -7.44 6.71 -11.21
CA ARG A 51 -7.14 8.12 -11.39
C ARG A 51 -5.77 8.36 -12.01
N ILE A 52 -4.71 7.69 -11.54
CA ILE A 52 -3.39 7.87 -12.17
C ILE A 52 -3.40 7.38 -13.61
N ILE A 53 -4.06 6.24 -13.89
CA ILE A 53 -4.10 5.66 -15.23
C ILE A 53 -4.81 6.62 -16.20
N ASP A 54 -5.95 7.18 -15.78
CA ASP A 54 -6.70 8.15 -16.58
C ASP A 54 -5.90 9.43 -16.82
N LEU A 55 -5.28 9.99 -15.76
CA LEU A 55 -4.46 11.20 -15.85
C LEU A 55 -3.22 11.02 -16.74
N LEU A 56 -2.67 9.80 -16.80
CA LEU A 56 -1.52 9.45 -17.65
C LEU A 56 -1.95 8.94 -19.04
N GLY A 57 -3.24 8.97 -19.36
CA GLY A 57 -3.77 8.57 -20.68
C GLY A 57 -3.67 7.06 -20.97
N GLY A 58 -3.50 6.23 -19.94
CA GLY A 58 -3.37 4.78 -20.03
C GLY A 58 -4.69 4.03 -20.03
N ARG A 59 -4.59 2.71 -19.93
CA ARG A 59 -5.70 1.80 -19.60
C ARG A 59 -5.23 0.70 -18.65
N LEU A 60 -6.11 0.27 -17.76
CA LEU A 60 -5.83 -0.87 -16.89
C LEU A 60 -5.73 -2.15 -17.74
N LEU A 61 -4.66 -2.91 -17.56
CA LEU A 61 -4.51 -4.29 -18.03
C LEU A 61 -4.94 -5.27 -16.94
N SER A 62 -4.33 -5.19 -15.76
CA SER A 62 -4.67 -6.04 -14.62
C SER A 62 -4.48 -5.33 -13.28
N ASN A 63 -5.31 -5.64 -12.29
CA ASN A 63 -5.10 -5.20 -10.92
C ASN A 63 -4.85 -6.42 -10.03
N ALA A 64 -3.59 -6.85 -9.96
CA ALA A 64 -3.11 -7.95 -9.14
C ALA A 64 -2.95 -7.56 -7.66
N SER A 65 -3.91 -6.80 -7.12
CA SER A 65 -3.97 -6.44 -5.69
C SER A 65 -4.79 -7.44 -4.90
N PHE A 66 -4.35 -7.80 -3.70
CA PHE A 66 -5.03 -8.76 -2.82
C PHE A 66 -5.15 -8.18 -1.40
N SER A 67 -6.37 -8.11 -0.87
CA SER A 67 -6.65 -7.50 0.44
C SER A 67 -5.95 -8.24 1.58
N GLY A 68 -5.17 -7.50 2.38
CA GLY A 68 -4.39 -8.05 3.50
C GLY A 68 -3.07 -8.71 3.10
N SER A 69 -2.73 -8.74 1.81
CA SER A 69 -1.49 -9.34 1.35
C SER A 69 -0.27 -8.61 1.90
N MET A 70 0.67 -9.40 2.45
CA MET A 70 2.04 -8.99 2.67
C MET A 70 2.88 -9.12 1.39
N VAL A 71 4.06 -8.53 1.38
CA VAL A 71 5.10 -8.83 0.39
C VAL A 71 5.77 -10.15 0.75
N GLU A 72 6.17 -10.31 2.02
CA GLU A 72 6.72 -11.55 2.57
C GLU A 72 5.62 -12.63 2.71
N GLY A 73 5.96 -13.87 2.39
CA GLY A 73 5.14 -15.04 2.71
C GLY A 73 5.62 -16.33 2.05
N ALA A 74 5.02 -17.45 2.41
CA ALA A 74 5.41 -18.79 1.93
C ALA A 74 4.77 -19.19 0.59
N GLY A 75 4.22 -18.23 -0.16
CA GLY A 75 3.48 -18.45 -1.41
C GLY A 75 2.25 -17.55 -1.50
N PHE A 76 1.39 -17.82 -2.48
CA PHE A 76 0.13 -17.08 -2.67
C PHE A 76 -0.66 -17.00 -1.35
N PRO A 77 -1.15 -15.80 -0.94
CA PRO A 77 -1.29 -14.59 -1.74
C PRO A 77 -0.14 -13.57 -1.64
N ALA A 78 1.01 -13.90 -1.04
CA ALA A 78 2.10 -12.95 -0.83
C ALA A 78 2.58 -12.30 -2.13
N GLY A 79 2.94 -11.02 -2.09
CA GLY A 79 3.36 -10.23 -3.26
C GLY A 79 4.56 -10.83 -3.98
N ASP A 80 5.49 -11.45 -3.23
CA ASP A 80 6.64 -12.15 -3.80
C ASP A 80 6.26 -13.45 -4.53
N SER A 81 5.03 -13.96 -4.45
CA SER A 81 4.64 -15.21 -5.12
C SER A 81 4.62 -15.11 -6.65
N GLN A 82 4.94 -16.21 -7.33
CA GLN A 82 4.94 -16.31 -8.79
C GLN A 82 3.55 -16.03 -9.36
N GLU A 83 2.50 -16.52 -8.71
CA GLU A 83 1.11 -16.33 -9.09
C GLU A 83 0.72 -14.83 -9.09
N ARG A 84 1.23 -14.05 -8.12
CA ARG A 84 1.00 -12.61 -8.06
C ARG A 84 1.69 -11.87 -9.21
N VAL A 85 2.89 -12.30 -9.60
CA VAL A 85 3.61 -11.73 -10.73
C VAL A 85 2.91 -12.07 -12.05
N GLU A 86 2.51 -13.33 -12.26
CA GLU A 86 1.80 -13.76 -13.48
C GLU A 86 0.47 -13.03 -13.68
N ALA A 87 -0.22 -12.71 -12.60
CA ALA A 87 -1.47 -11.95 -12.61
C ALA A 87 -1.31 -10.49 -13.09
N LEU A 88 -0.09 -9.96 -13.26
CA LEU A 88 0.13 -8.62 -13.82
C LEU A 88 -0.08 -8.56 -15.33
N GLY A 89 -0.05 -9.70 -16.02
CA GLY A 89 -0.41 -9.81 -17.44
C GLY A 89 -1.85 -10.31 -17.63
N GLY A 90 -2.29 -10.42 -18.87
CA GLY A 90 -3.61 -11.00 -19.17
C GLY A 90 -3.91 -11.06 -20.67
N ASN A 91 -4.61 -12.10 -21.10
CA ASN A 91 -5.04 -12.30 -22.50
C ASN A 91 -3.90 -12.18 -23.53
N GLY A 92 -2.71 -12.73 -23.18
CA GLY A 92 -1.52 -12.65 -24.03
C GLY A 92 -0.84 -11.27 -24.07
N LEU A 93 -1.31 -10.30 -23.29
CA LEU A 93 -0.73 -8.97 -23.19
C LEU A 93 0.17 -8.86 -21.95
N ALA A 94 1.23 -8.05 -22.08
CA ALA A 94 2.11 -7.61 -21.00
C ALA A 94 1.84 -6.13 -20.67
N PRO A 95 2.03 -5.69 -19.41
CA PRO A 95 1.92 -4.28 -19.07
C PRO A 95 3.10 -3.47 -19.63
N ASP A 96 2.82 -2.23 -20.03
CA ASP A 96 3.85 -1.22 -20.33
C ASP A 96 4.33 -0.57 -19.02
N THR A 97 3.46 -0.47 -18.01
CA THR A 97 3.77 0.11 -16.71
C THR A 97 3.22 -0.76 -15.59
N ILE A 98 4.03 -1.03 -14.57
CA ILE A 98 3.64 -1.74 -13.35
C ILE A 98 3.81 -0.77 -12.18
N VAL A 99 2.75 -0.57 -11.40
CA VAL A 99 2.83 0.21 -10.16
C VAL A 99 2.68 -0.72 -8.97
N VAL A 100 3.71 -0.75 -8.11
CA VAL A 100 3.79 -1.59 -6.92
C VAL A 100 3.49 -0.73 -5.70
N PHE A 101 2.39 -1.00 -5.00
CA PHE A 101 2.08 -0.36 -3.72
C PHE A 101 1.71 -1.40 -2.67
N MET A 102 2.73 -1.87 -1.96
CA MET A 102 2.65 -2.95 -0.97
C MET A 102 3.65 -2.71 0.17
N GLY A 103 3.39 -3.36 1.32
CA GLY A 103 4.28 -3.37 2.48
C GLY A 103 3.62 -2.92 3.78
N ILE A 104 2.43 -2.32 3.71
CA ILE A 104 1.72 -1.86 4.90
C ILE A 104 1.24 -3.03 5.78
N ASN A 105 1.00 -4.21 5.18
CA ASN A 105 0.69 -5.42 5.91
C ASN A 105 1.92 -6.01 6.62
N ASP A 106 3.09 -5.95 5.98
CA ASP A 106 4.35 -6.37 6.57
C ASP A 106 4.70 -5.49 7.78
N TYR A 107 4.45 -4.18 7.64
CA TYR A 107 4.51 -3.20 8.72
C TYR A 107 3.50 -3.51 9.85
N GLY A 108 2.23 -3.67 9.49
CA GLY A 108 1.13 -3.81 10.45
C GLY A 108 1.08 -5.15 11.18
N TRP A 109 1.61 -6.23 10.59
CA TRP A 109 1.75 -7.54 11.24
C TRP A 109 3.12 -7.78 11.85
N GLY A 110 4.17 -7.10 11.38
CA GLY A 110 5.54 -7.29 11.87
C GLY A 110 6.18 -8.60 11.41
N GLY A 111 5.71 -9.16 10.29
CA GLY A 111 6.24 -10.37 9.66
C GLY A 111 5.19 -11.45 9.35
N ALA A 112 5.48 -12.28 8.34
CA ALA A 112 4.51 -13.27 7.82
C ALA A 112 4.08 -14.31 8.87
N LYS A 113 4.97 -14.68 9.81
CA LYS A 113 4.64 -15.60 10.91
C LYS A 113 3.59 -15.02 11.84
N ALA A 114 3.70 -13.74 12.18
CA ALA A 114 2.76 -13.06 13.07
C ALA A 114 1.38 -12.94 12.39
N GLN A 115 1.35 -12.60 11.10
CA GLN A 115 0.13 -12.60 10.30
C GLN A 115 -0.57 -13.97 10.31
N ALA A 116 0.17 -15.06 10.07
CA ALA A 116 -0.38 -16.41 10.09
C ALA A 116 -0.86 -16.83 11.49
N ALA A 117 -0.08 -16.53 12.52
CA ALA A 117 -0.46 -16.81 13.91
C ALA A 117 -1.71 -16.05 14.34
N ALA A 118 -1.93 -14.83 13.83
CA ALA A 118 -3.12 -14.03 14.09
C ALA A 118 -4.40 -14.58 13.42
N GLY A 119 -4.27 -15.56 12.53
CA GLY A 119 -5.38 -16.11 11.76
C GLY A 119 -5.89 -15.15 10.69
N ALA A 120 -5.02 -14.27 10.16
CA ALA A 120 -5.36 -13.44 9.02
C ALA A 120 -5.70 -14.32 7.79
N ARG A 121 -6.63 -13.85 6.95
CA ARG A 121 -7.07 -14.61 5.77
C ARG A 121 -6.06 -14.63 4.62
N ALA A 122 -5.27 -13.55 4.51
CA ALA A 122 -4.28 -13.33 3.47
C ALA A 122 -2.98 -14.10 3.69
N VAL A 123 -3.11 -15.40 3.96
CA VAL A 123 -2.02 -16.37 4.09
C VAL A 123 -2.33 -17.57 3.21
N PRO A 124 -1.33 -18.39 2.84
CA PRO A 124 -1.58 -19.63 2.10
C PRO A 124 -2.63 -20.48 2.80
N ALA A 125 -3.50 -21.14 2.03
CA ALA A 125 -4.66 -21.87 2.56
C ALA A 125 -4.25 -22.90 3.63
N GLN A 126 -3.13 -23.59 3.41
CA GLN A 126 -2.53 -24.56 4.34
C GLN A 126 -1.99 -23.95 5.64
N SER A 127 -1.79 -22.64 5.68
CA SER A 127 -1.25 -21.90 6.83
C SER A 127 -2.34 -21.23 7.66
N ARG A 128 -3.62 -21.34 7.25
CA ARG A 128 -4.75 -20.75 7.97
C ARG A 128 -4.95 -21.46 9.31
N ARG A 129 -5.25 -20.67 10.33
CA ARG A 129 -5.42 -21.14 11.72
C ARG A 129 -6.89 -21.14 12.12
N GLU A 130 -7.28 -22.21 12.81
CA GLU A 130 -8.54 -22.27 13.53
C GLU A 130 -8.61 -21.20 14.62
N GLU A 131 -9.80 -20.77 14.99
CA GLU A 131 -9.99 -19.67 15.95
C GLU A 131 -9.31 -19.94 17.30
N SER A 132 -9.39 -21.17 17.80
CA SER A 132 -8.75 -21.59 19.06
C SER A 132 -7.22 -21.58 19.02
N GLU A 133 -6.60 -21.56 17.83
CA GLU A 133 -5.15 -21.56 17.65
C GLU A 133 -4.57 -20.15 17.44
N ARG A 134 -5.43 -19.15 17.26
CA ARG A 134 -4.99 -17.78 16.95
C ARG A 134 -4.26 -17.18 18.14
N ARG A 135 -3.17 -16.48 17.83
CA ARG A 135 -2.35 -15.74 18.79
C ARG A 135 -2.45 -14.27 18.51
N VAL A 136 -2.36 -13.45 19.54
CA VAL A 136 -2.29 -12.01 19.39
C VAL A 136 -0.93 -11.66 18.78
N ALA A 137 -0.94 -10.94 17.66
CA ALA A 137 0.30 -10.46 17.06
C ALA A 137 1.03 -9.53 18.05
N GLY A 138 2.35 -9.74 18.22
CA GLY A 138 3.18 -9.00 19.17
C GLY A 138 4.18 -8.05 18.50
N ARG A 139 5.32 -7.81 19.15
CA ARG A 139 6.44 -7.08 18.52
C ARG A 139 6.95 -7.84 17.30
N ALA A 140 7.50 -7.13 16.32
CA ALA A 140 8.12 -7.73 15.16
C ALA A 140 9.31 -8.60 15.59
N GLU A 141 9.50 -9.74 14.94
CA GLU A 141 10.64 -10.61 15.23
C GLU A 141 11.96 -9.92 14.82
N LYS A 142 13.06 -10.29 15.49
CA LYS A 142 14.40 -9.90 15.03
C LYS A 142 14.59 -10.43 13.60
N GLY A 143 14.98 -9.56 12.67
CA GLY A 143 15.10 -9.94 11.27
C GLY A 143 13.89 -9.55 10.41
N ALA A 144 12.83 -8.97 10.97
CA ALA A 144 11.60 -8.67 10.22
C ALA A 144 11.84 -7.71 9.05
N ILE A 145 12.67 -6.68 9.24
CA ILE A 145 12.96 -5.74 8.16
C ILE A 145 13.85 -6.36 7.07
N GLU A 146 14.80 -7.21 7.46
CA GLU A 146 15.65 -7.96 6.54
C GLU A 146 14.83 -8.98 5.73
N GLY A 147 13.86 -9.64 6.38
CA GLY A 147 12.90 -10.53 5.72
C GLY A 147 12.04 -9.79 4.70
N PHE A 148 11.49 -8.64 5.08
CA PHE A 148 10.75 -7.76 4.17
C PHE A 148 11.62 -7.31 2.98
N ALA A 149 12.82 -6.79 3.25
CA ALA A 149 13.73 -6.30 2.21
C ALA A 149 14.08 -7.41 1.20
N LYS A 150 14.36 -8.62 1.69
CA LYS A 150 14.64 -9.78 0.84
C LYS A 150 13.42 -10.16 -0.01
N ALA A 151 12.23 -10.20 0.57
CA ALA A 151 11.01 -10.52 -0.15
C ALA A 151 10.67 -9.45 -1.20
N TYR A 152 10.86 -8.17 -0.89
CA TYR A 152 10.63 -7.07 -1.83
C TYR A 152 11.61 -7.11 -3.01
N SER A 153 12.91 -7.34 -2.74
CA SER A 153 13.92 -7.50 -3.80
C SER A 153 13.64 -8.73 -4.67
N SER A 154 13.25 -9.85 -4.08
CA SER A 154 12.82 -11.06 -4.82
C SER A 154 11.58 -10.80 -5.70
N MET A 155 10.58 -10.07 -5.19
CA MET A 155 9.39 -9.70 -5.94
C MET A 155 9.75 -8.87 -7.17
N LEU A 156 10.64 -7.88 -7.02
CA LEU A 156 11.10 -7.07 -8.15
C LEU A 156 11.92 -7.87 -9.16
N SER A 157 12.79 -8.80 -8.71
CA SER A 157 13.52 -9.71 -9.60
C SER A 157 12.55 -10.51 -10.48
N ARG A 158 11.51 -11.11 -9.87
CA ARG A 158 10.49 -11.89 -10.59
C ARG A 158 9.71 -11.03 -11.57
N ILE A 159 9.34 -9.81 -11.18
CA ILE A 159 8.68 -8.85 -12.09
C ILE A 159 9.58 -8.52 -13.28
N ARG A 160 10.87 -8.24 -13.05
CA ARG A 160 11.84 -7.92 -14.11
C ARG A 160 12.10 -9.10 -15.04
N GLU A 161 12.20 -10.31 -14.51
CA GLU A 161 12.32 -11.53 -15.31
C GLU A 161 11.09 -11.76 -16.18
N ARG A 162 9.89 -11.52 -15.64
CA ARG A 162 8.64 -11.78 -16.35
C ARG A 162 8.24 -10.68 -17.35
N TYR A 163 8.54 -9.43 -17.02
CA TYR A 163 8.17 -8.23 -17.76
C TYR A 163 9.38 -7.28 -17.90
N PRO A 164 10.43 -7.69 -18.65
CA PRO A 164 11.67 -6.93 -18.73
C PRO A 164 11.49 -5.52 -19.32
N GLU A 165 10.52 -5.35 -20.22
CA GLU A 165 10.24 -4.08 -20.91
C GLU A 165 9.31 -3.14 -20.12
N ALA A 166 8.74 -3.59 -18.99
CA ALA A 166 7.79 -2.77 -18.24
C ALA A 166 8.50 -1.67 -17.43
N ASP A 167 7.91 -0.47 -17.44
CA ASP A 167 8.25 0.60 -16.51
C ASP A 167 7.72 0.26 -15.12
N VAL A 168 8.59 -0.10 -14.18
CA VAL A 168 8.19 -0.48 -12.82
C VAL A 168 8.36 0.69 -11.86
N TRP A 169 7.28 1.04 -11.15
CA TRP A 169 7.21 2.13 -10.17
C TRP A 169 6.90 1.56 -8.79
N CYS A 170 7.80 1.77 -7.83
CA CYS A 170 7.62 1.33 -6.44
C CYS A 170 7.14 2.50 -5.57
N CYS A 171 5.98 2.36 -4.97
CA CYS A 171 5.43 3.33 -4.03
C CYS A 171 6.03 3.11 -2.63
N THR A 172 6.61 4.15 -2.03
CA THR A 172 6.92 4.12 -0.59
C THR A 172 5.63 4.15 0.22
N LEU A 173 5.67 3.68 1.47
CA LEU A 173 4.54 3.76 2.39
C LEU A 173 4.40 5.19 2.91
N CYS A 174 3.17 5.64 3.07
CA CYS A 174 2.84 6.90 3.71
C CYS A 174 1.70 6.73 4.74
N PRO A 175 1.59 7.63 5.73
CA PRO A 175 0.61 7.48 6.80
C PRO A 175 -0.82 7.74 6.32
N GLY A 176 -1.76 6.91 6.76
CA GLY A 176 -3.18 7.24 6.71
C GLY A 176 -3.60 8.02 7.96
N ARG A 177 -4.39 9.08 7.78
CA ARG A 177 -5.02 9.83 8.87
C ARG A 177 -6.50 9.51 8.96
N VAL A 178 -6.98 9.24 10.16
CA VAL A 178 -8.41 8.96 10.38
C VAL A 178 -9.25 10.16 9.95
N ALA A 179 -10.27 9.91 9.12
CA ALA A 179 -11.09 10.94 8.51
C ALA A 179 -11.72 11.87 9.56
N GLY A 180 -11.68 13.17 9.26
CA GLY A 180 -12.15 14.22 10.17
C GLY A 180 -11.18 14.61 11.29
N LYS A 181 -10.02 13.95 11.41
CA LYS A 181 -8.98 14.35 12.37
C LYS A 181 -8.02 15.36 11.76
N ASN A 182 -7.77 16.45 12.48
CA ASN A 182 -6.85 17.52 12.07
C ASN A 182 -5.41 17.33 12.58
N VAL A 183 -5.18 16.31 13.41
CA VAL A 183 -3.87 15.94 13.95
C VAL A 183 -3.43 14.58 13.39
N PRO A 184 -2.13 14.34 13.19
CA PRO A 184 -1.61 13.03 12.82
C PRO A 184 -2.12 11.92 13.72
N THR A 185 -2.61 10.83 13.12
CA THR A 185 -3.18 9.69 13.84
C THR A 185 -2.45 8.39 13.55
N PHE A 186 -1.27 8.41 12.92
CA PHE A 186 -0.60 7.18 12.53
C PHE A 186 0.29 6.65 13.66
N ALA A 187 0.17 5.36 13.94
CA ALA A 187 1.08 4.68 14.87
C ALA A 187 2.40 4.37 14.14
N TRP A 188 3.43 5.21 14.26
CA TRP A 188 4.67 5.13 13.46
C TRP A 188 5.59 3.94 13.73
N LYS A 189 5.50 3.32 14.90
CA LYS A 189 6.33 2.17 15.31
C LYS A 189 5.46 1.05 15.90
N LEU A 190 4.34 0.71 15.23
CA LEU A 190 3.29 -0.17 15.78
C LEU A 190 3.86 -1.41 16.49
N ARG A 191 4.80 -2.10 15.83
CA ARG A 191 5.43 -3.33 16.34
C ARG A 191 6.93 -3.20 16.60
N GLY A 192 7.41 -1.96 16.76
CA GLY A 192 8.80 -1.66 17.10
C GLY A 192 9.75 -1.42 15.93
N VAL A 193 9.30 -1.65 14.70
CA VAL A 193 10.04 -1.26 13.49
C VAL A 193 9.44 0.05 12.95
N PRO A 194 10.23 1.12 12.78
CA PRO A 194 9.73 2.37 12.19
C PRO A 194 9.24 2.16 10.75
N LEU A 195 8.17 2.87 10.37
CA LEU A 195 7.67 2.87 8.97
C LEU A 195 8.79 3.18 7.96
N GLU A 196 9.68 4.10 8.31
CA GLU A 196 10.76 4.53 7.42
C GLU A 196 11.76 3.41 7.11
N SER A 197 11.95 2.44 8.01
CA SER A 197 12.80 1.27 7.72
C SER A 197 12.25 0.45 6.54
N TYR A 198 10.93 0.33 6.42
CA TYR A 198 10.29 -0.31 5.25
C TYR A 198 10.45 0.55 4.00
N ASN A 199 10.34 1.88 4.11
CA ASN A 199 10.58 2.79 2.98
C ASN A 199 12.03 2.70 2.49
N ASP A 200 13.01 2.63 3.38
CA ASP A 200 14.42 2.46 3.03
C ASP A 200 14.66 1.14 2.28
N ALA A 201 14.01 0.06 2.70
CA ALA A 201 14.05 -1.22 2.00
C ALA A 201 13.41 -1.13 0.60
N ILE A 202 12.25 -0.45 0.47
CA ILE A 202 11.59 -0.21 -0.83
C ILE A 202 12.50 0.60 -1.76
N ARG A 203 13.08 1.70 -1.28
CA ARG A 203 13.98 2.56 -2.07
C ARG A 203 15.22 1.81 -2.51
N SER A 204 15.82 1.04 -1.61
CA SER A 204 17.02 0.24 -1.89
C SER A 204 16.74 -0.83 -2.95
N ALA A 205 15.65 -1.58 -2.80
CA ALA A 205 15.25 -2.60 -3.77
C ALA A 205 14.87 -1.98 -5.13
N ALA A 206 14.16 -0.85 -5.14
CA ALA A 206 13.85 -0.15 -6.39
C ALA A 206 15.13 0.25 -7.13
N ALA A 207 16.11 0.83 -6.43
CA ALA A 207 17.39 1.20 -7.01
C ALA A 207 18.19 -0.01 -7.52
N GLU A 208 18.25 -1.10 -6.72
CA GLU A 208 18.94 -2.36 -7.08
C GLU A 208 18.40 -2.97 -8.38
N HIS A 209 17.08 -2.93 -8.58
CA HIS A 209 16.40 -3.52 -9.73
C HIS A 209 16.09 -2.53 -10.86
N GLY A 210 16.68 -1.33 -10.81
CA GLY A 210 16.50 -0.28 -11.82
C GLY A 210 15.04 0.19 -11.97
N CYS A 211 14.23 0.10 -10.92
CA CYS A 211 12.85 0.56 -10.86
C CYS A 211 12.79 2.04 -10.43
N ALA A 212 11.75 2.74 -10.88
CA ALA A 212 11.48 4.11 -10.47
C ALA A 212 10.69 4.17 -9.15
N LEU A 213 10.64 5.34 -8.53
CA LEU A 213 9.94 5.54 -7.26
C LEU A 213 8.71 6.42 -7.41
N VAL A 214 7.64 6.05 -6.71
CA VAL A 214 6.60 6.98 -6.29
C VAL A 214 6.83 7.21 -4.80
N ASP A 215 7.64 8.21 -4.46
CA ASP A 215 8.06 8.42 -3.07
C ASP A 215 7.01 9.24 -2.29
N PHE A 216 5.91 8.58 -1.91
CA PHE A 216 4.87 9.18 -1.08
C PHE A 216 5.42 9.75 0.23
N ALA A 217 6.37 9.06 0.86
CA ALA A 217 6.98 9.50 2.12
C ALA A 217 7.70 10.86 1.97
N ALA A 218 8.31 11.15 0.81
CA ALA A 218 8.99 12.41 0.56
C ALA A 218 8.06 13.64 0.54
N TYR A 219 6.74 13.46 0.34
CA TYR A 219 5.78 14.56 0.42
C TYR A 219 5.58 15.08 1.84
N GLY A 220 5.86 14.27 2.87
CA GLY A 220 5.56 14.60 4.26
C GLY A 220 4.06 14.87 4.48
N LEU A 221 3.21 14.12 3.79
CA LEU A 221 1.75 14.23 3.82
C LEU A 221 1.12 12.88 4.16
N ASP A 222 0.10 12.94 5.01
CA ASP A 222 -0.84 11.85 5.23
C ASP A 222 -1.93 11.88 4.15
N TYR A 223 -2.62 10.77 3.94
CA TYR A 223 -3.90 10.74 3.21
C TYR A 223 -5.08 10.47 4.14
N ASP A 224 -6.27 10.91 3.75
CA ASP A 224 -7.52 10.71 4.49
C ASP A 224 -7.98 9.24 4.42
N ALA A 225 -8.19 8.60 5.58
CA ALA A 225 -8.41 7.17 5.70
C ALA A 225 -9.46 6.84 6.77
N ILE A 226 -10.12 5.69 6.68
CA ILE A 226 -11.13 5.30 7.68
C ILE A 226 -10.53 4.71 8.97
N ASP A 227 -9.36 4.07 8.88
CA ASP A 227 -8.74 3.29 9.97
C ASP A 227 -7.22 3.47 10.06
N GLY A 228 -6.71 4.56 9.48
CA GLY A 228 -5.27 4.82 9.35
C GLY A 228 -4.57 4.01 8.26
N THR A 229 -5.30 3.21 7.48
CA THR A 229 -4.75 2.44 6.34
C THR A 229 -5.58 2.57 5.08
N HIS A 230 -6.90 2.44 5.15
CA HIS A 230 -7.74 2.35 3.96
C HIS A 230 -8.24 3.75 3.56
N PRO A 231 -7.83 4.29 2.39
CA PRO A 231 -8.23 5.61 1.96
C PRO A 231 -9.75 5.78 1.85
N THR A 232 -10.23 6.95 2.24
CA THR A 232 -11.55 7.43 1.79
C THR A 232 -11.46 7.85 0.32
N LYS A 233 -12.58 8.26 -0.29
CA LYS A 233 -12.56 8.91 -1.60
C LYS A 233 -11.63 10.13 -1.66
N ALA A 234 -11.51 10.90 -0.57
CA ALA A 234 -10.55 11.99 -0.49
C ALA A 234 -9.11 11.47 -0.45
N GLY A 235 -8.84 10.44 0.36
CA GLY A 235 -7.54 9.78 0.42
C GLY A 235 -7.09 9.20 -0.92
N MET A 236 -7.99 8.57 -1.67
CA MET A 236 -7.69 8.07 -3.01
C MET A 236 -7.27 9.18 -3.97
N LYS A 237 -7.95 10.34 -3.91
CA LYS A 237 -7.59 11.53 -4.69
C LYS A 237 -6.20 12.06 -4.29
N GLN A 238 -5.88 12.06 -3.00
CA GLN A 238 -4.60 12.52 -2.45
C GLN A 238 -3.44 11.60 -2.87
N LEU A 239 -3.61 10.28 -2.75
CA LEU A 239 -2.64 9.30 -3.23
C LEU A 239 -2.40 9.43 -4.74
N ALA A 240 -3.47 9.58 -5.54
CA ALA A 240 -3.33 9.76 -6.98
C ALA A 240 -2.56 11.03 -7.34
N ALA A 241 -2.81 12.15 -6.64
CA ALA A 241 -2.12 13.42 -6.89
C ALA A 241 -0.62 13.32 -6.55
N MET A 242 -0.27 12.70 -5.42
CA MET A 242 1.14 12.45 -5.07
C MET A 242 1.81 11.51 -6.07
N ALA A 243 1.09 10.47 -6.53
CA ALA A 243 1.64 9.50 -7.49
C ALA A 243 1.95 10.15 -8.83
N VAL A 244 0.99 10.88 -9.40
CA VAL A 244 1.20 11.62 -10.65
C VAL A 244 2.32 12.64 -10.50
N GLY A 245 2.39 13.37 -9.38
CA GLY A 245 3.48 14.31 -9.12
C GLY A 245 4.87 13.65 -9.09
N SER A 246 4.99 12.49 -8.43
CA SER A 246 6.26 11.73 -8.41
C SER A 246 6.64 11.22 -9.80
N MET A 247 5.69 10.66 -10.54
CA MET A 247 5.96 10.09 -11.86
C MET A 247 6.33 11.18 -12.88
N ALA A 248 5.59 12.29 -12.87
CA ALA A 248 5.79 13.40 -13.79
C ALA A 248 7.10 14.15 -13.54
N SER A 249 7.48 14.38 -12.27
CA SER A 249 8.76 15.03 -11.93
C SER A 249 9.99 14.24 -12.41
N GLN A 250 9.90 12.90 -12.40
CA GLN A 250 10.95 12.03 -12.94
C GLN A 250 10.93 11.91 -14.47
N ARG A 251 9.79 12.19 -15.12
CA ARG A 251 9.65 12.19 -16.58
C ARG A 251 9.74 13.58 -17.23
N GLY A 252 9.91 14.64 -16.45
CA GLY A 252 10.08 16.01 -16.95
C GLY A 252 8.78 16.73 -17.36
N PHE A 253 7.62 16.30 -16.85
CA PHE A 253 6.35 17.02 -17.01
C PHE A 253 6.08 17.82 -15.72
N ALA A 254 6.07 19.16 -15.77
CA ALA A 254 6.20 19.99 -14.56
C ALA A 254 5.11 21.06 -14.32
N SER A 255 4.14 21.26 -15.22
CA SER A 255 3.18 22.37 -15.11
C SER A 255 1.76 22.01 -14.67
N ARG A 256 1.37 20.72 -14.65
CA ARG A 256 -0.01 20.30 -14.31
C ARG A 256 -0.13 19.64 -12.93
N GLU A 257 1.00 19.30 -12.31
CA GLU A 257 1.09 18.45 -11.12
C GLU A 257 0.79 19.21 -9.83
N ALA A 258 1.33 20.42 -9.69
CA ALA A 258 1.16 21.23 -8.47
C ALA A 258 -0.33 21.55 -8.20
N ALA A 259 -1.08 21.88 -9.26
CA ALA A 259 -2.51 22.16 -9.15
C ALA A 259 -3.33 20.92 -8.73
N LEU A 260 -2.94 19.71 -9.17
CA LEU A 260 -3.60 18.46 -8.75
C LEU A 260 -3.41 18.20 -7.26
N LEU A 261 -2.20 18.43 -6.74
CA LEU A 261 -1.90 18.25 -5.32
C LEU A 261 -2.66 19.28 -4.48
N GLU A 262 -2.62 20.56 -4.85
CA GLU A 262 -3.38 21.61 -4.16
C GLU A 262 -4.88 21.31 -4.12
N ASP A 263 -5.47 20.88 -5.25
CA ASP A 263 -6.88 20.51 -5.33
C ASP A 263 -7.23 19.24 -4.51
N ALA A 264 -6.31 18.27 -4.43
CA ALA A 264 -6.50 17.06 -3.63
C ALA A 264 -6.48 17.33 -2.12
N TYR A 265 -5.73 18.34 -1.70
CA TYR A 265 -5.58 18.74 -0.29
C TYR A 265 -6.36 20.01 0.07
N LYS A 266 -7.19 20.54 -0.83
CA LYS A 266 -8.00 21.72 -0.55
C LYS A 266 -8.95 21.47 0.63
N GLY A 267 -8.78 22.25 1.69
CA GLY A 267 -9.54 22.11 2.95
C GLY A 267 -8.96 21.09 3.94
N PHE A 268 -7.80 20.52 3.66
CA PHE A 268 -7.11 19.54 4.50
C PHE A 268 -5.79 20.11 5.06
N SER A 269 -5.46 19.75 6.31
CA SER A 269 -4.16 20.03 6.94
C SER A 269 -3.47 18.73 7.35
N LEU A 270 -3.03 17.97 6.35
CA LEU A 270 -2.57 16.58 6.51
C LEU A 270 -1.05 16.44 6.52
N ARG A 271 -0.31 17.38 7.14
CA ARG A 271 1.15 17.23 7.29
C ARG A 271 1.47 16.06 8.22
N SER A 272 2.28 15.13 7.75
CA SER A 272 2.77 14.01 8.55
C SER A 272 3.64 14.51 9.69
N ARG A 273 3.51 13.91 10.87
CA ARG A 273 4.40 14.16 11.99
C ARG A 273 4.54 12.92 12.85
N ASN A 274 5.78 12.60 13.23
CA ASN A 274 6.10 11.61 14.24
C ASN A 274 6.72 12.33 15.43
N TRP A 275 5.95 12.57 16.49
CA TRP A 275 6.44 13.16 17.74
C TRP A 275 6.72 12.11 18.82
N CYS A 276 6.45 10.83 18.56
CA CYS A 276 6.51 9.80 19.59
C CYS A 276 7.94 9.25 19.74
N GLU A 277 8.51 9.42 20.93
CA GLU A 277 9.84 8.90 21.25
C GLU A 277 9.85 7.42 21.64
N LYS A 278 8.68 6.84 21.97
CA LYS A 278 8.57 5.42 22.34
C LYS A 278 9.11 4.53 21.24
N ASN A 279 9.67 3.39 21.64
CA ASN A 279 10.30 2.44 20.72
C ASN A 279 9.29 1.57 19.97
N ASP A 280 8.13 1.30 20.59
CA ASP A 280 7.04 0.55 19.98
C ASP A 280 5.67 1.00 20.51
N CYS A 281 4.59 0.53 19.89
CA CYS A 281 3.23 0.83 20.32
C CYS A 281 2.58 -0.30 21.12
N ILE A 282 3.24 -1.45 21.35
CA ILE A 282 2.67 -2.57 22.09
C ILE A 282 2.41 -2.13 23.54
N ASP A 283 1.22 -2.46 24.06
CA ASP A 283 0.72 -2.03 25.37
C ASP A 283 0.62 -0.50 25.57
N CYS A 284 0.71 0.29 24.50
CA CYS A 284 0.55 1.74 24.56
C CYS A 284 -0.93 2.13 24.71
N ALA A 285 -1.25 2.93 25.73
CA ALA A 285 -2.61 3.42 26.00
C ALA A 285 -3.23 4.27 24.87
N TYR A 286 -2.40 4.80 23.96
CA TYR A 286 -2.85 5.59 22.81
C TYR A 286 -2.95 4.81 21.51
N ALA A 287 -2.43 3.59 21.45
CA ALA A 287 -2.56 2.78 20.25
C ALA A 287 -3.96 2.16 20.22
N LYS A 288 -4.76 2.51 19.20
CA LYS A 288 -6.17 2.07 19.10
C LYS A 288 -6.33 0.56 19.19
N ALA A 289 -5.47 -0.16 18.49
CA ALA A 289 -5.33 -1.60 18.62
C ALA A 289 -3.92 -2.02 18.23
N THR A 290 -3.36 -2.96 18.99
CA THR A 290 -2.06 -3.60 18.71
C THR A 290 -2.19 -5.11 18.55
N GLY A 291 -3.39 -5.64 18.81
CA GLY A 291 -3.74 -7.04 18.62
C GLY A 291 -4.09 -7.38 17.17
N ASN A 292 -5.11 -8.23 16.98
CA ASN A 292 -5.46 -8.76 15.65
C ASN A 292 -6.52 -7.92 14.90
N ALA A 293 -7.10 -6.90 15.55
CA ALA A 293 -7.95 -5.93 14.88
C ALA A 293 -7.08 -4.97 14.06
N TRP A 294 -7.47 -4.72 12.80
CA TRP A 294 -6.68 -3.89 11.90
C TRP A 294 -6.91 -2.39 12.17
N TYR A 295 -5.96 -1.77 12.86
CA TYR A 295 -5.88 -0.32 13.03
C TYR A 295 -4.42 0.12 13.06
N LEU A 296 -4.05 1.08 12.19
CA LEU A 296 -2.74 1.75 12.25
C LEU A 296 -2.86 3.12 12.93
N VAL A 297 -3.65 3.18 14.00
CA VAL A 297 -4.12 4.42 14.61
C VAL A 297 -3.46 4.66 15.97
N CYS A 298 -2.86 5.83 16.11
CA CYS A 298 -2.47 6.47 17.37
C CYS A 298 -3.51 7.55 17.71
N GLU A 299 -4.11 7.45 18.89
CA GLU A 299 -5.12 8.36 19.43
C GLU A 299 -4.50 9.41 20.37
N ASN A 300 -3.17 9.57 20.35
CA ASN A 300 -2.49 10.64 21.09
C ASN A 300 -2.68 11.98 20.37
N GLU A 301 -3.77 12.68 20.68
CA GLU A 301 -4.10 13.96 20.05
C GLU A 301 -3.28 15.15 20.58
N GLU A 302 -2.67 15.03 21.75
CA GLU A 302 -1.96 16.13 22.42
C GLU A 302 -0.47 16.20 22.10
N GLY A 303 0.06 15.22 21.36
CA GLY A 303 1.51 15.13 21.11
C GLY A 303 2.33 14.90 22.37
N SER A 304 1.68 14.52 23.48
CA SER A 304 2.32 14.32 24.78
C SER A 304 3.25 13.12 24.71
N GLY A 305 4.56 13.38 24.68
CA GLY A 305 5.58 12.41 25.03
C GLY A 305 5.57 12.22 26.54
N PHE A 306 5.20 11.02 26.98
CA PHE A 306 5.51 10.54 28.32
C PHE A 306 6.69 9.56 28.20
#